data_AF-B0E4C1-F1
#
_entry.id   AF-B0E4C1-F1
#
_cell.length_a   1.000
_cell.length_b   1.000
_cell.length_c   1.000
_cell.angle_alpha   90.00
_cell.angle_beta   90.00
_cell.angle_gamma   90.00
#
_symmetry.space_group_name_H-M   'P 1'
#
loop_
_entity.id
_entity.type
_entity.pdbx_description
1 polymer ?
#
loop_
_entity_poly.entity_id
_entity_poly.type
_entity_poly.pdbx_seq_one_letter_code
_entity_poly.pdbx_strand_id
1 'polypeptide(L)'
;MAPLRFENENTRNALFQQVAGLEAEMAHMRALLLQKEEERLRLYSKINSLSLFDQLPPEIKTEIFYNTLNQSTGCYDSMGVTPLSLGKVCHGWRDFVWSTPILWTTLHIRLSTDNYETQAILLRDWLSRTGEYPISFYLDTDGFLETRDHSPIEEVLTLFASVSARWREIEISSPDLQAYFDVIFTAEQSLPLLTTATVWLGGMEEEFSLLMMAPQLSELHLYRPVLRKVLAPWHQLQVFLAYRLCVDEIRLFLHNAPQIVRCTFTNIESSILEPSLLFHQPLLLEHLQYLELDFRNVNVKSTWILGQVRLPSLREVSLRNPVHPPQDALPFRITSSFQSSPLLEKFTWSGMIMTDHDLIQALNNIPNSSPEPAKLHVPWPHFTQ
;
A
#
# COMPACT_ATOMS: atom_id res chain seq x y z
N MET A 1 15.17 83.62 -10.88
CA MET A 1 14.58 82.26 -10.79
C MET A 1 14.83 81.37 -12.01
N ALA A 2 15.15 81.90 -13.20
CA ALA A 2 15.41 81.10 -14.41
C ALA A 2 16.76 80.33 -14.47
N PRO A 3 17.90 80.83 -13.95
CA PRO A 3 19.20 80.13 -14.09
C PRO A 3 19.28 78.81 -13.31
N LEU A 4 18.73 78.80 -12.09
CA LEU A 4 18.72 77.62 -11.20
C LEU A 4 17.88 76.45 -11.73
N ARG A 5 16.86 76.73 -12.57
CA ARG A 5 16.08 75.66 -13.23
C ARG A 5 16.89 74.97 -14.32
N PHE A 6 17.68 75.72 -15.08
CA PHE A 6 18.47 75.21 -16.20
C PHE A 6 19.69 74.37 -15.72
N GLU A 7 20.35 74.79 -14.63
CA GLU A 7 21.42 74.01 -14.01
C GLU A 7 20.91 72.69 -13.40
N ASN A 8 19.74 72.69 -12.77
CA ASN A 8 19.12 71.47 -12.24
C ASN A 8 18.74 70.48 -13.36
N GLU A 9 18.34 70.97 -14.53
CA GLU A 9 17.97 70.15 -15.68
C GLU A 9 19.20 69.50 -16.34
N ASN A 10 20.30 70.25 -16.47
CA ASN A 10 21.59 69.72 -16.93
C ASN A 10 22.16 68.68 -15.96
N THR A 11 22.09 68.94 -14.66
CA THR A 11 22.55 67.99 -13.63
C THR A 11 21.71 66.71 -13.65
N ARG A 12 20.39 66.83 -13.80
CA ARG A 12 19.47 65.68 -13.93
C ARG A 12 19.78 64.85 -15.19
N ASN A 13 20.05 65.48 -16.32
CA ASN A 13 20.41 64.78 -17.56
C ASN A 13 21.76 64.04 -17.44
N ALA A 14 22.75 64.64 -16.77
CA ALA A 14 24.02 63.98 -16.48
C ALA A 14 23.85 62.75 -15.57
N LEU A 15 22.99 62.86 -14.54
CA LEU A 15 22.65 61.73 -13.67
C LEU A 15 21.91 60.61 -14.44
N PHE A 16 20.98 60.95 -15.34
CA PHE A 16 20.32 59.94 -16.18
C PHE A 16 21.30 59.23 -17.11
N GLN A 17 22.30 59.92 -17.67
CA GLN A 17 23.36 59.27 -18.45
C GLN A 17 24.21 58.33 -17.60
N GLN A 18 24.53 58.69 -16.35
CA GLN A 18 25.23 57.79 -15.43
C GLN A 18 24.40 56.55 -15.08
N VAL A 19 23.11 56.73 -14.80
CA VAL A 19 22.18 55.60 -14.55
C VAL A 19 22.12 54.68 -15.77
N ALA A 20 21.97 55.22 -16.98
CA ALA A 20 21.96 54.43 -18.20
C ALA A 20 23.28 53.67 -18.43
N GLY A 21 24.42 54.28 -18.09
CA GLY A 21 25.74 53.62 -18.12
C GLY A 21 25.82 52.44 -17.15
N LEU A 22 25.37 52.64 -15.90
CA LEU A 22 25.30 51.57 -14.89
C LEU A 22 24.33 50.45 -15.30
N GLU A 23 23.19 50.79 -15.90
CA GLU A 23 22.23 49.79 -16.41
C GLU A 23 22.82 48.94 -17.54
N ALA A 24 23.59 49.54 -18.45
CA ALA A 24 24.30 48.82 -19.50
C ALA A 24 25.38 47.89 -18.92
N GLU A 25 26.13 48.34 -17.91
CA GLU A 25 27.14 47.53 -17.23
C GLU A 25 26.51 46.36 -16.45
N MET A 26 25.39 46.60 -15.76
CA MET A 26 24.60 45.54 -15.11
C MET A 26 24.10 44.51 -16.12
N ALA A 27 23.61 44.95 -17.29
CA ALA A 27 23.18 44.04 -18.35
C ALA A 27 24.35 43.20 -18.89
N HIS A 28 25.52 43.81 -19.08
CA HIS A 28 26.72 43.10 -19.51
C HIS A 28 27.18 42.05 -18.49
N MET A 29 27.26 42.41 -17.21
CA MET A 29 27.62 41.46 -16.14
C MET A 29 26.62 40.30 -16.03
N ARG A 30 25.32 40.56 -16.17
CA ARG A 30 24.29 39.50 -16.19
C ARG A 30 24.49 38.54 -17.36
N ALA A 31 24.79 39.06 -18.55
CA ALA A 31 25.08 38.22 -19.72
C ALA A 31 26.34 37.36 -19.52
N LEU A 32 27.41 37.93 -18.95
CA LEU A 32 28.64 37.20 -18.64
C LEU A 32 28.40 36.11 -17.58
N LEU A 33 27.60 36.40 -16.56
CA LEU A 33 27.24 35.44 -15.51
C LEU A 33 26.47 34.24 -16.11
N LEU A 34 25.47 34.50 -16.96
CA LEU A 34 24.74 33.45 -17.69
C LEU A 34 25.68 32.59 -18.55
N GLN A 35 26.64 33.21 -19.25
CA GLN A 35 27.63 32.49 -20.06
C GLN A 35 28.50 31.57 -19.19
N LYS A 36 28.94 32.06 -18.02
CA LYS A 36 29.76 31.28 -17.08
C LYS A 36 28.96 30.16 -16.43
N GLU A 37 27.68 30.37 -16.15
CA GLU A 37 26.77 29.32 -15.69
C GLU A 37 26.58 28.23 -16.74
N GLU A 38 26.42 28.58 -18.02
CA GLU A 38 26.33 27.60 -19.11
C GLU A 38 27.62 26.78 -19.25
N GLU A 39 28.78 27.43 -19.19
CA GLU A 39 30.08 26.76 -19.22
C GLU A 39 30.25 25.81 -18.02
N ARG A 40 29.86 26.25 -16.82
CA ARG A 40 29.85 25.44 -15.60
C ARG A 40 28.95 24.20 -15.76
N LEU A 41 27.74 24.35 -16.29
CA LEU A 41 26.81 23.23 -16.53
C LEU A 41 27.38 22.23 -17.55
N ARG A 42 28.01 22.71 -18.63
CA ARG A 42 28.70 21.85 -19.61
C ARG A 42 29.82 21.03 -18.97
N LEU A 43 30.63 21.64 -18.11
CA LEU A 43 31.70 20.95 -17.41
C LEU A 43 31.16 19.89 -16.43
N TYR A 44 30.13 20.20 -15.66
CA TYR A 44 29.50 19.19 -14.80
C TYR A 44 28.88 18.04 -15.60
N SER A 45 28.22 18.33 -16.73
CA SER A 45 27.70 17.28 -17.62
C SER A 45 28.82 16.32 -18.06
N LYS A 46 29.98 16.87 -18.46
CA LYS A 46 31.16 16.07 -18.83
C LYS A 46 31.76 15.30 -17.65
N ILE A 47 31.73 15.83 -16.43
CA ILE A 47 32.18 15.09 -15.24
C ILE A 47 31.21 13.94 -14.94
N ASN A 48 29.90 14.20 -15.02
CA ASN A 48 28.88 13.19 -14.75
C ASN A 48 28.96 12.03 -15.73
N SER A 49 29.19 12.29 -17.03
CA SER A 49 29.34 11.23 -18.03
C SER A 49 30.55 10.32 -17.82
N LEU A 50 31.52 10.73 -16.98
CA LEU A 50 32.64 9.89 -16.56
C LEU A 50 32.31 9.02 -15.34
N SER A 51 31.14 9.22 -14.72
CA SER A 51 30.69 8.41 -13.59
C SER A 51 30.54 6.93 -14.00
N LEU A 52 30.79 6.03 -13.05
CA LEU A 52 30.59 4.60 -13.27
C LEU A 52 29.12 4.30 -13.60
N PHE A 53 28.19 5.05 -13.01
CA PHE A 53 26.77 4.89 -13.27
C PHE A 53 26.45 5.13 -14.75
N ASP A 54 26.95 6.21 -15.35
CA ASP A 54 26.65 6.53 -16.75
C ASP A 54 27.27 5.52 -17.74
N GLN A 55 28.30 4.79 -17.33
CA GLN A 55 28.92 3.72 -18.12
C GLN A 55 28.14 2.38 -18.08
N LEU A 56 27.17 2.24 -17.18
CA LEU A 56 26.35 1.03 -17.09
C LEU A 56 25.42 0.90 -18.31
N PRO A 57 25.14 -0.33 -18.76
CA PRO A 57 24.08 -0.58 -19.73
C PRO A 57 22.73 -0.04 -19.23
N PRO A 58 21.84 0.45 -20.11
CA PRO A 58 20.50 0.93 -19.75
C PRO A 58 19.73 -0.05 -18.87
N GLU A 59 19.80 -1.35 -19.15
CA GLU A 59 19.08 -2.40 -18.42
C GLU A 59 19.52 -2.47 -16.95
N ILE A 60 20.82 -2.32 -16.71
CA ILE A 60 21.38 -2.33 -15.35
C ILE A 60 21.00 -1.06 -14.60
N LYS A 61 21.01 0.10 -15.28
CA LYS A 61 20.54 1.37 -14.69
C LYS A 61 19.07 1.28 -14.29
N THR A 62 18.23 0.73 -15.17
CA THR A 62 16.81 0.51 -14.92
C THR A 62 16.62 -0.40 -13.71
N GLU A 63 17.32 -1.54 -13.64
CA GLU A 63 17.21 -2.47 -12.52
C GLU A 63 17.63 -1.83 -11.19
N ILE A 64 18.74 -1.09 -11.17
CA ILE A 64 19.21 -0.38 -9.97
C ILE A 64 18.15 0.62 -9.50
N PHE A 65 17.65 1.47 -10.41
CA PHE A 65 16.64 2.47 -10.08
C PHE A 65 15.32 1.82 -9.66
N TYR A 66 14.84 0.82 -10.38
CA TYR A 66 13.60 0.11 -10.07
C TYR A 66 13.64 -0.49 -8.66
N ASN A 67 14.72 -1.18 -8.31
CA ASN A 67 14.90 -1.71 -6.95
C ASN A 67 15.04 -0.61 -5.89
N THR A 68 15.62 0.54 -6.22
CA THR A 68 15.73 1.67 -5.29
C THR A 68 14.35 2.28 -4.99
N LEU A 69 13.49 2.36 -6.02
CA LEU A 69 12.13 2.90 -5.90
C LEU A 69 11.20 1.95 -5.15
N ASN A 70 11.35 0.63 -5.32
CA ASN A 70 10.48 -0.39 -4.72
C ASN A 70 10.93 -0.87 -3.32
N GLN A 71 11.98 -0.29 -2.74
CA GLN A 71 12.46 -0.63 -1.39
C GLN A 71 11.57 -0.10 -0.24
N SER A 72 10.49 0.63 -0.54
CA SER A 72 9.56 1.15 0.48
C SER A 72 8.63 0.06 1.01
N THR A 73 9.18 -0.89 1.77
CA THR A 73 8.41 -1.90 2.49
C THR A 73 8.05 -1.40 3.89
N GLY A 74 6.79 -1.00 4.09
CA GLY A 74 6.09 -1.22 5.36
C GLY A 74 6.03 -0.09 6.39
N CYS A 75 6.42 1.16 6.09
CA CYS A 75 6.21 2.26 7.03
C CYS A 75 5.68 3.52 6.30
N TYR A 76 4.45 3.92 6.64
CA TYR A 76 3.66 5.01 6.03
C TYR A 76 4.26 6.43 6.19
N ASP A 77 5.50 6.53 6.70
CA ASP A 77 6.12 7.78 7.15
C ASP A 77 7.45 8.11 6.45
N SER A 78 8.09 7.15 5.75
CA SER A 78 9.22 7.49 4.90
C SER A 78 8.72 7.79 3.49
N MET A 79 8.69 9.07 3.12
CA MET A 79 8.55 9.49 1.72
C MET A 79 9.67 8.81 0.93
N GLY A 80 9.35 7.70 0.27
CA GLY A 80 10.32 6.85 -0.41
C GLY A 80 11.08 7.60 -1.50
N VAL A 81 12.14 6.98 -2.03
CA VAL A 81 12.81 7.53 -3.21
C VAL A 81 11.80 7.55 -4.35
N THR A 82 11.61 8.71 -4.99
CA THR A 82 10.74 8.86 -6.17
C THR A 82 11.59 9.01 -7.43
N PRO A 83 11.03 8.76 -8.63
CA PRO A 83 11.66 9.13 -9.90
C PRO A 83 12.13 10.59 -9.92
N LEU A 84 11.36 11.51 -9.33
CA LEU A 84 11.72 12.92 -9.21
C LEU A 84 12.96 13.12 -8.32
N SER A 85 13.09 12.37 -7.23
CA SER A 85 14.28 12.39 -6.36
C SER A 85 15.53 11.92 -7.12
N LEU A 86 15.43 10.85 -7.91
CA LEU A 86 16.54 10.38 -8.75
C LEU A 86 16.94 11.43 -9.80
N GLY A 87 15.95 12.11 -10.42
CA GLY A 87 16.20 13.18 -11.37
C GLY A 87 16.85 14.44 -10.78
N LYS A 88 16.99 14.57 -9.46
CA LYS A 88 17.69 15.70 -8.82
C LYS A 88 19.22 15.54 -8.81
N VAL A 89 19.74 14.33 -9.02
CA VAL A 89 21.19 14.04 -8.91
C VAL A 89 22.00 14.72 -10.01
N CYS A 90 21.69 14.42 -11.27
CA CYS A 90 22.32 15.07 -12.41
C CYS A 90 21.40 15.07 -13.63
N HIS A 91 21.77 15.83 -14.68
CA HIS A 91 20.98 15.90 -15.91
C HIS A 91 20.85 14.53 -16.60
N GLY A 92 21.92 13.74 -16.64
CA GLY A 92 21.90 12.40 -17.25
C GLY A 92 20.95 11.44 -16.53
N TRP A 93 20.92 11.45 -15.19
CA TRP A 93 19.96 10.67 -14.41
C TRP A 93 18.53 11.11 -14.69
N ARG A 94 18.30 12.42 -14.78
CA ARG A 94 16.98 12.97 -15.07
C ARG A 94 16.47 12.56 -16.44
N ASP A 95 17.29 12.70 -17.47
CA ASP A 95 16.94 12.32 -18.84
C ASP A 95 16.66 10.81 -18.92
N PHE A 96 17.48 10.00 -18.25
CA PHE A 96 17.29 8.56 -18.19
C PHE A 96 15.98 8.19 -17.48
N VAL A 97 15.73 8.76 -16.30
CA VAL A 97 14.51 8.47 -15.53
C VAL A 97 13.26 8.90 -16.30
N TRP A 98 13.26 10.09 -16.90
CA TRP A 98 12.12 10.58 -17.69
C TRP A 98 11.86 9.77 -18.96
N SER A 99 12.89 9.15 -19.55
CA SER A 99 12.76 8.31 -20.74
C SER A 99 12.53 6.83 -20.46
N THR A 100 12.41 6.44 -19.18
CA THR A 100 12.27 5.03 -18.76
C THR A 100 10.91 4.81 -18.06
N PRO A 101 9.86 4.41 -18.79
CA PRO A 101 8.49 4.35 -18.26
C PRO A 101 8.29 3.44 -17.05
N ILE A 102 8.98 2.30 -16.99
CA ILE A 102 8.86 1.33 -15.89
C ILE A 102 9.26 1.91 -14.52
N LEU A 103 10.02 3.01 -14.48
CA LEU A 103 10.37 3.68 -13.22
C LEU A 103 9.20 4.52 -12.66
N TRP A 104 8.17 4.79 -13.46
CA TRP A 104 7.01 5.60 -13.08
C TRP A 104 5.80 4.77 -12.68
N THR A 105 5.90 3.43 -12.70
CA THR A 105 4.74 2.54 -12.53
C THR A 105 4.26 2.42 -11.09
N THR A 106 5.07 2.80 -10.11
CA THR A 106 4.70 2.77 -8.68
C THR A 106 4.44 4.19 -8.19
N LEU A 107 3.22 4.46 -7.71
CA LEU A 107 2.79 5.78 -7.26
C LEU A 107 2.39 5.75 -5.78
N HIS A 108 2.82 6.75 -5.02
CA HIS A 108 2.32 6.99 -3.66
C HIS A 108 1.77 8.41 -3.60
N ILE A 109 0.47 8.54 -3.35
CA ILE A 109 -0.23 9.81 -3.35
C ILE A 109 -0.98 9.95 -2.04
N ARG A 110 -0.61 10.98 -1.28
CA ARG A 110 -1.39 11.46 -0.14
C ARG A 110 -2.09 12.74 -0.56
N LEU A 111 -3.41 12.69 -0.66
CA LEU A 111 -4.17 13.87 -1.08
C LEU A 111 -4.16 14.93 0.02
N SER A 112 -3.97 16.19 -0.37
CA SER A 112 -4.06 17.36 0.52
C SER A 112 -5.00 18.41 -0.08
N THR A 113 -5.94 18.91 0.70
CA THR A 113 -6.93 19.92 0.27
C THR A 113 -6.27 21.21 -0.22
N ASP A 114 -5.13 21.57 0.37
CA ASP A 114 -4.44 22.83 0.09
C ASP A 114 -3.73 22.87 -1.27
N ASN A 115 -3.47 21.69 -1.88
CA ASN A 115 -2.67 21.57 -3.09
C ASN A 115 -3.33 20.72 -4.18
N TYR A 116 -4.63 20.45 -4.08
CA TYR A 116 -5.29 19.46 -4.93
C TYR A 116 -5.10 19.70 -6.44
N GLU A 117 -5.32 20.92 -6.92
CA GLU A 117 -5.18 21.24 -8.36
C GLU A 117 -3.76 20.93 -8.88
N THR A 118 -2.75 21.23 -8.06
CA THR A 118 -1.36 20.90 -8.38
C THR A 118 -1.15 19.39 -8.33
N GLN A 119 -1.75 18.67 -7.39
CA GLN A 119 -1.68 17.21 -7.32
C GLN A 119 -2.30 16.54 -8.55
N ALA A 120 -3.44 17.03 -9.05
CA ALA A 120 -4.08 16.51 -10.25
C ALA A 120 -3.23 16.74 -11.51
N ILE A 121 -2.62 17.93 -11.66
CA ILE A 121 -1.69 18.22 -12.77
C ILE A 121 -0.48 17.30 -12.70
N LEU A 122 0.14 17.17 -11.52
CA LEU A 122 1.31 16.30 -11.34
C LEU A 122 0.98 14.83 -11.59
N LEU A 123 -0.21 14.37 -11.18
CA LEU A 123 -0.68 13.01 -11.45
C LEU A 123 -0.85 12.78 -12.95
N ARG A 124 -1.46 13.72 -13.68
CA ARG A 124 -1.62 13.63 -15.13
C ARG A 124 -0.27 13.51 -15.84
N ASP A 125 0.68 14.35 -15.46
CA ASP A 125 2.05 14.31 -15.97
C ASP A 125 2.73 12.99 -15.63
N TRP A 126 2.54 12.47 -14.42
CA TRP A 126 3.09 11.19 -14.00
C TRP A 126 2.53 10.02 -14.80
N LEU A 127 1.20 9.94 -14.94
CA LEU A 127 0.52 8.90 -15.70
C LEU A 127 0.96 8.91 -17.17
N SER A 128 1.20 10.09 -17.75
CA SER A 128 1.72 10.22 -19.12
C SER A 128 3.09 9.55 -19.32
N ARG A 129 3.88 9.39 -18.24
CA ARG A 129 5.23 8.78 -18.27
C ARG A 129 5.21 7.27 -18.10
N THR A 130 4.11 6.70 -17.62
CA THR A 130 3.98 5.25 -17.40
C THR A 130 3.95 4.45 -18.70
N GLY A 131 3.68 5.08 -19.85
CA GLY A 131 3.48 4.39 -21.12
C GLY A 131 2.31 3.41 -21.02
N GLU A 132 2.50 2.17 -21.50
CA GLU A 132 1.51 1.08 -21.42
C GLU A 132 1.79 0.09 -20.28
N TYR A 133 2.72 0.41 -19.38
CA TYR A 133 3.08 -0.51 -18.31
C TYR A 133 1.95 -0.64 -17.28
N PRO A 134 1.82 -1.83 -16.64
CA PRO A 134 0.94 -2.00 -15.49
C PRO A 134 1.38 -1.09 -14.35
N ILE A 135 0.41 -0.49 -13.65
CA ILE A 135 0.65 0.49 -12.60
C ILE A 135 0.24 -0.06 -11.23
N SER A 136 1.03 0.25 -10.23
CA SER A 136 0.73 0.04 -8.82
C SER A 136 0.60 1.38 -8.12
N PHE A 137 -0.42 1.58 -7.30
CA PHE A 137 -0.57 2.84 -6.59
C PHE A 137 -1.15 2.71 -5.19
N TYR A 138 -0.63 3.58 -4.32
CA TYR A 138 -1.13 3.85 -2.98
C TYR A 138 -1.79 5.21 -2.95
N LEU A 139 -3.04 5.25 -2.52
CA LEU A 139 -3.85 6.46 -2.42
C LEU A 139 -4.37 6.62 -1.00
N ASP A 140 -3.78 7.58 -0.30
CA ASP A 140 -4.12 7.96 1.06
C ASP A 140 -5.02 9.21 1.03
N THR A 141 -6.25 9.05 1.51
CA THR A 141 -7.24 10.13 1.58
C THR A 141 -7.66 10.47 3.01
N ASP A 142 -6.98 9.93 4.04
CA ASP A 142 -7.39 10.10 5.44
C ASP A 142 -7.41 11.58 5.88
N GLY A 143 -6.57 12.43 5.28
CA GLY A 143 -6.56 13.88 5.51
C GLY A 143 -7.76 14.65 4.92
N PHE A 144 -8.58 14.04 4.06
CA PHE A 144 -9.75 14.67 3.42
C PHE A 144 -11.03 14.58 4.27
N LEU A 145 -11.04 13.78 5.35
CA LEU A 145 -12.24 13.41 6.10
C LEU A 145 -12.87 14.57 6.91
N GLU A 146 -12.17 15.69 7.08
CA GLU A 146 -12.64 16.80 7.93
C GLU A 146 -13.47 17.85 7.18
N THR A 147 -13.40 17.92 5.84
CA THR A 147 -14.06 18.98 5.04
C THR A 147 -15.15 18.40 4.14
N ARG A 148 -16.40 18.46 4.62
CA ARG A 148 -17.59 17.88 3.99
C ARG A 148 -18.12 18.63 2.76
N ASP A 149 -17.46 19.71 2.34
CA ASP A 149 -17.91 20.56 1.24
C ASP A 149 -17.14 20.26 -0.05
N HIS A 150 -17.84 19.64 -1.01
CA HIS A 150 -17.47 19.49 -2.42
C HIS A 150 -16.02 19.04 -2.67
N SER A 151 -15.75 17.77 -2.35
CA SER A 151 -14.45 17.17 -2.54
C SER A 151 -14.00 17.25 -4.00
N PRO A 152 -12.93 17.99 -4.33
CA PRO A 152 -12.27 17.85 -5.60
C PRO A 152 -11.49 16.54 -5.52
N ILE A 153 -12.12 15.37 -5.38
CA ILE A 153 -11.44 14.07 -5.50
C ILE A 153 -11.72 13.47 -6.86
N GLU A 154 -12.88 13.84 -7.44
CA GLU A 154 -13.42 13.32 -8.69
C GLU A 154 -12.42 13.40 -9.85
N GLU A 155 -11.62 14.47 -9.99
CA GLU A 155 -10.62 14.54 -11.06
C GLU A 155 -9.49 13.51 -10.87
N VAL A 156 -8.97 13.32 -9.66
CA VAL A 156 -7.96 12.28 -9.36
C VAL A 156 -8.56 10.89 -9.54
N LEU A 157 -9.81 10.68 -9.10
CA LEU A 157 -10.53 9.42 -9.34
C LEU A 157 -10.67 9.13 -10.83
N THR A 158 -11.09 10.12 -11.60
CA THR A 158 -11.27 10.02 -13.05
C THR A 158 -9.93 9.76 -13.75
N LEU A 159 -8.84 10.39 -13.31
CA LEU A 159 -7.50 10.13 -13.83
C LEU A 159 -7.08 8.69 -13.59
N PHE A 160 -7.24 8.16 -12.38
CA PHE A 160 -6.92 6.77 -12.08
C PHE A 160 -7.83 5.79 -12.82
N ALA A 161 -9.14 6.05 -12.85
CA ALA A 161 -10.11 5.25 -13.57
C ALA A 161 -9.76 5.21 -15.07
N SER A 162 -9.35 6.32 -15.68
CA SER A 162 -8.97 6.35 -17.11
C SER A 162 -7.85 5.37 -17.49
N VAL A 163 -7.07 4.89 -16.50
CA VAL A 163 -5.98 3.91 -16.68
C VAL A 163 -6.24 2.59 -15.94
N SER A 164 -7.49 2.31 -15.55
CA SER A 164 -7.93 1.13 -14.78
C SER A 164 -7.56 -0.22 -15.41
N ALA A 165 -7.56 -0.29 -16.74
CA ALA A 165 -7.14 -1.48 -17.49
C ALA A 165 -5.68 -1.90 -17.18
N ARG A 166 -4.87 -0.97 -16.69
CA ARG A 166 -3.45 -1.18 -16.38
C ARG A 166 -3.18 -1.36 -14.87
N TRP A 167 -4.20 -1.30 -14.02
CA TRP A 167 -3.99 -1.47 -12.58
C TRP A 167 -3.50 -2.88 -12.27
N ARG A 168 -2.42 -2.97 -11.51
CA ARG A 168 -1.79 -4.22 -11.07
C ARG A 168 -1.93 -4.43 -9.57
N GLU A 169 -1.61 -3.41 -8.79
CA GLU A 169 -1.69 -3.45 -7.33
C GLU A 169 -2.26 -2.12 -6.83
N ILE A 170 -3.28 -2.17 -6.00
CA ILE A 170 -3.91 -0.96 -5.46
C ILE A 170 -3.94 -1.01 -3.95
N GLU A 171 -3.75 0.14 -3.33
CA GLU A 171 -3.90 0.33 -1.90
C GLU A 171 -4.64 1.65 -1.67
N ILE A 172 -5.90 1.59 -1.23
CA ILE A 172 -6.79 2.76 -1.18
C ILE A 172 -7.45 2.88 0.20
N SER A 173 -7.12 3.95 0.93
CA SER A 173 -7.85 4.38 2.11
C SER A 173 -8.82 5.49 1.73
N SER A 174 -10.06 5.15 1.38
CA SER A 174 -11.09 6.13 1.06
C SER A 174 -12.44 5.76 1.68
N PRO A 175 -13.17 6.73 2.29
CA PRO A 175 -14.51 6.48 2.80
C PRO A 175 -15.54 6.32 1.67
N ASP A 176 -15.27 6.85 0.47
CA ASP A 176 -16.17 6.85 -0.68
C ASP A 176 -15.57 6.05 -1.84
N LEU A 177 -15.26 4.77 -1.56
CA LEU A 177 -14.79 3.83 -2.59
C LEU A 177 -15.87 3.53 -3.64
N GLN A 178 -17.13 3.82 -3.32
CA GLN A 178 -18.25 3.65 -4.24
C GLN A 178 -18.11 4.59 -5.44
N ALA A 179 -17.65 5.83 -5.23
CA ALA A 179 -17.35 6.75 -6.33
C ALA A 179 -16.34 6.18 -7.34
N TYR A 180 -15.34 5.40 -6.90
CA TYR A 180 -14.42 4.72 -7.83
C TYR A 180 -15.15 3.68 -8.66
N PHE A 181 -16.00 2.88 -8.01
CA PHE A 181 -16.81 1.88 -8.70
C PHE A 181 -17.70 2.55 -9.75
N ASP A 182 -18.43 3.60 -9.38
CA ASP A 182 -19.37 4.27 -10.27
C ASP A 182 -18.66 4.83 -11.50
N VAL A 183 -17.49 5.46 -11.33
CA VAL A 183 -16.70 5.99 -12.46
C VAL A 183 -16.18 4.88 -13.37
N ILE A 184 -15.62 3.80 -12.81
CA ILE A 184 -15.05 2.69 -13.59
C ILE A 184 -16.16 1.89 -14.29
N PHE A 185 -17.27 1.66 -13.59
CA PHE A 185 -18.44 0.97 -14.11
C PHE A 185 -19.10 1.77 -15.24
N THR A 186 -19.28 3.08 -15.04
CA THR A 186 -19.82 3.97 -16.09
C THR A 186 -18.93 4.00 -17.32
N ALA A 187 -17.62 3.83 -17.15
CA ALA A 187 -16.66 3.76 -18.25
C ALA A 187 -16.62 2.38 -18.95
N GLU A 188 -17.42 1.40 -18.53
CA GLU A 188 -17.40 0.00 -18.98
C GLU A 188 -16.00 -0.64 -18.94
N GLN A 189 -15.16 -0.16 -18.03
CA GLN A 189 -13.78 -0.62 -17.92
C GLN A 189 -13.73 -1.96 -17.18
N SER A 190 -12.61 -2.67 -17.29
CA SER A 190 -12.34 -3.87 -16.49
C SER A 190 -11.00 -3.69 -15.77
N LEU A 191 -10.73 -4.54 -14.77
CA LEU A 191 -9.48 -4.55 -14.02
C LEU A 191 -8.67 -5.82 -14.38
N PRO A 192 -8.29 -6.04 -15.66
CA PRO A 192 -7.79 -7.31 -16.15
C PRO A 192 -6.42 -7.70 -15.60
N LEU A 193 -5.63 -6.72 -15.16
CA LEU A 193 -4.28 -6.92 -14.63
C LEU A 193 -4.21 -6.86 -13.10
N LEU A 194 -5.32 -6.57 -12.41
CA LEU A 194 -5.31 -6.35 -10.96
C LEU A 194 -5.11 -7.68 -10.24
N THR A 195 -3.95 -7.84 -9.60
CA THR A 195 -3.57 -9.06 -8.86
C THR A 195 -3.68 -8.89 -7.35
N THR A 196 -3.47 -7.68 -6.85
CA THR A 196 -3.44 -7.35 -5.42
C THR A 196 -4.27 -6.11 -5.11
N ALA A 197 -5.16 -6.19 -4.12
CA ALA A 197 -5.93 -5.04 -3.66
C ALA A 197 -5.91 -4.93 -2.14
N THR A 198 -5.60 -3.74 -1.65
CA THR A 198 -5.65 -3.39 -0.23
C THR A 198 -6.65 -2.24 -0.04
N VAL A 199 -7.67 -2.46 0.78
CA VAL A 199 -8.81 -1.55 0.88
C VAL A 199 -9.18 -1.31 2.35
N TRP A 200 -9.27 -0.04 2.75
CA TRP A 200 -9.84 0.35 4.03
C TRP A 200 -11.31 0.68 3.85
N LEU A 201 -12.17 -0.13 4.45
CA LEU A 201 -13.61 0.03 4.39
C LEU A 201 -14.07 0.69 5.69
N GLY A 202 -14.75 1.84 5.60
CA GLY A 202 -15.28 2.54 6.76
C GLY A 202 -16.69 3.05 6.50
N GLY A 203 -17.67 2.59 7.30
CA GLY A 203 -19.02 3.16 7.25
C GLY A 203 -19.84 2.84 5.99
N MET A 204 -19.52 1.77 5.26
CA MET A 204 -20.25 1.37 4.05
C MET A 204 -21.73 1.05 4.33
N GLU A 205 -22.64 1.86 3.78
CA GLU A 205 -24.07 1.56 3.76
C GLU A 205 -24.42 0.52 2.68
N GLU A 206 -23.74 0.56 1.53
CA GLU A 206 -24.02 -0.25 0.34
C GLU A 206 -23.02 -1.42 0.12
N GLU A 207 -23.26 -2.23 -0.92
CA GLU A 207 -22.39 -3.32 -1.34
C GLU A 207 -21.20 -2.81 -2.15
N PHE A 208 -20.00 -3.30 -1.84
CA PHE A 208 -18.76 -2.97 -2.55
C PHE A 208 -18.45 -4.06 -3.59
N SER A 209 -18.53 -3.71 -4.88
CA SER A 209 -18.46 -4.68 -5.99
C SER A 209 -17.34 -4.45 -7.00
N LEU A 210 -16.48 -3.44 -6.80
CA LEU A 210 -15.32 -3.14 -7.65
C LEU A 210 -14.42 -4.35 -7.91
N LEU A 211 -14.23 -5.19 -6.89
CA LEU A 211 -13.35 -6.36 -6.96
C LEU A 211 -13.86 -7.44 -7.92
N MET A 212 -15.15 -7.48 -8.23
CA MET A 212 -15.72 -8.42 -9.21
C MET A 212 -15.20 -8.17 -10.64
N MET A 213 -14.70 -6.97 -10.92
CA MET A 213 -14.18 -6.57 -12.23
C MET A 213 -12.73 -7.04 -12.45
N ALA A 214 -12.13 -7.71 -11.46
CA ALA A 214 -10.73 -8.13 -11.43
C ALA A 214 -10.58 -9.66 -11.54
N PRO A 215 -10.57 -10.23 -12.76
CA PRO A 215 -10.53 -11.68 -12.96
C PRO A 215 -9.19 -12.32 -12.58
N GLN A 216 -8.13 -11.53 -12.36
CA GLN A 216 -6.81 -12.02 -11.94
C GLN A 216 -6.50 -11.72 -10.46
N LEU A 217 -7.48 -11.24 -9.69
CA LEU A 217 -7.28 -10.90 -8.28
C LEU A 217 -6.94 -12.17 -7.49
N SER A 218 -5.77 -12.17 -6.86
CA SER A 218 -5.22 -13.32 -6.12
C SER A 218 -4.88 -12.98 -4.68
N GLU A 219 -4.63 -11.70 -4.38
CA GLU A 219 -4.31 -11.19 -3.04
C GLU A 219 -5.27 -10.05 -2.67
N LEU A 220 -5.92 -10.18 -1.51
CA LEU A 220 -6.89 -9.20 -1.04
C LEU A 220 -6.70 -8.90 0.44
N HIS A 221 -6.49 -7.62 0.76
CA HIS A 221 -6.34 -7.12 2.11
C HIS A 221 -7.47 -6.14 2.44
N LEU A 222 -8.24 -6.44 3.48
CA LEU A 222 -9.40 -5.64 3.88
C LEU A 222 -9.25 -5.13 5.31
N TYR A 223 -9.37 -3.83 5.50
CA TYR A 223 -9.35 -3.20 6.83
C TYR A 223 -10.75 -2.74 7.22
N ARG A 224 -11.27 -3.27 8.33
CA ARG A 224 -12.63 -3.05 8.86
C ARG A 224 -13.77 -3.38 7.88
N PRO A 225 -13.71 -4.50 7.14
CA PRO A 225 -14.79 -4.87 6.22
C PRO A 225 -16.08 -5.27 6.97
N VAL A 226 -17.19 -5.24 6.23
CA VAL A 226 -18.37 -6.04 6.51
C VAL A 226 -18.47 -7.05 5.36
N LEU A 227 -17.93 -8.27 5.53
CA LEU A 227 -17.60 -9.15 4.38
C LEU A 227 -18.81 -9.52 3.52
N ARG A 228 -19.97 -9.67 4.13
CA ARG A 228 -21.25 -9.91 3.42
C ARG A 228 -21.63 -8.81 2.43
N LYS A 229 -21.14 -7.59 2.62
CA LYS A 229 -21.32 -6.46 1.69
C LYS A 229 -20.20 -6.37 0.66
N VAL A 230 -19.20 -7.25 0.71
CA VAL A 230 -18.07 -7.24 -0.23
C VAL A 230 -18.32 -8.32 -1.29
N LEU A 231 -18.49 -7.88 -2.53
CA LEU A 231 -18.55 -8.76 -3.69
C LEU A 231 -17.15 -8.84 -4.31
N ALA A 232 -16.50 -9.98 -4.13
CA ALA A 232 -15.17 -10.27 -4.64
C ALA A 232 -15.09 -11.69 -5.20
N PRO A 233 -14.14 -11.99 -6.09
CA PRO A 233 -13.96 -13.33 -6.64
C PRO A 233 -13.25 -14.24 -5.62
N TRP A 234 -13.93 -14.55 -4.51
CA TRP A 234 -13.38 -15.30 -3.36
C TRP A 234 -12.72 -16.63 -3.74
N HIS A 235 -13.27 -17.32 -4.75
CA HIS A 235 -12.85 -18.68 -5.15
C HIS A 235 -11.43 -18.77 -5.73
N GLN A 236 -10.89 -17.67 -6.27
CA GLN A 236 -9.56 -17.62 -6.90
C GLN A 236 -8.50 -16.96 -6.01
N LEU A 237 -8.88 -16.44 -4.84
CA LEU A 237 -7.94 -15.81 -3.91
C LEU A 237 -6.98 -16.85 -3.34
N GLN A 238 -5.70 -16.50 -3.31
CA GLN A 238 -4.61 -17.28 -2.73
C GLN A 238 -4.10 -16.67 -1.42
N VAL A 239 -4.15 -15.35 -1.31
CA VAL A 239 -3.73 -14.61 -0.10
C VAL A 239 -4.87 -13.71 0.36
N PHE A 240 -5.22 -13.82 1.64
CA PHE A 240 -6.24 -12.97 2.24
C PHE A 240 -5.78 -12.45 3.60
N LEU A 241 -5.89 -11.13 3.77
CA LEU A 241 -5.70 -10.47 5.05
C LEU A 241 -6.96 -9.70 5.40
N ALA A 242 -7.44 -9.86 6.63
CA ALA A 242 -8.50 -9.01 7.13
C ALA A 242 -8.23 -8.51 8.54
N TYR A 243 -8.52 -7.24 8.77
CA TYR A 243 -8.44 -6.59 10.07
C TYR A 243 -9.84 -6.26 10.59
N ARG A 244 -10.14 -6.64 11.83
CA ARG A 244 -11.47 -6.51 12.49
C ARG A 244 -12.58 -7.29 11.78
N LEU A 245 -12.61 -8.60 11.99
CA LEU A 245 -13.73 -9.47 11.63
C LEU A 245 -14.35 -10.14 12.85
N CYS A 246 -15.63 -10.52 12.70
CA CYS A 246 -16.30 -11.42 13.63
C CYS A 246 -16.09 -12.90 13.23
N VAL A 247 -16.39 -13.82 14.14
CA VAL A 247 -16.18 -15.27 13.95
C VAL A 247 -16.97 -15.84 12.75
N ASP A 248 -18.21 -15.39 12.58
CA ASP A 248 -19.11 -15.78 11.49
C ASP A 248 -18.63 -15.31 10.13
N GLU A 249 -18.08 -14.10 10.04
CA GLU A 249 -17.53 -13.57 8.79
C GLU A 249 -16.29 -14.36 8.34
N ILE A 250 -15.41 -14.73 9.28
CA ILE A 250 -14.26 -15.59 8.98
C ILE A 250 -14.72 -16.96 8.49
N ARG A 251 -15.69 -17.58 9.18
CA ARG A 251 -16.21 -18.89 8.79
C ARG A 251 -16.88 -18.85 7.41
N LEU A 252 -17.61 -17.78 7.11
CA LEU A 252 -18.21 -17.53 5.80
C LEU A 252 -17.14 -17.41 4.71
N PHE A 253 -16.11 -16.59 4.95
CA PHE A 253 -15.00 -16.43 4.01
C PHE A 253 -14.32 -17.77 3.71
N LEU A 254 -13.97 -18.54 4.75
CA LEU A 254 -13.27 -19.81 4.57
C LEU A 254 -14.09 -20.80 3.71
N HIS A 255 -15.42 -20.78 3.78
CA HIS A 255 -16.26 -21.60 2.90
C HIS A 255 -16.22 -21.17 1.43
N ASN A 256 -16.10 -19.87 1.17
CA ASN A 256 -16.16 -19.29 -0.17
C ASN A 256 -14.79 -19.22 -0.87
N ALA A 257 -13.70 -19.51 -0.17
CA ALA A 257 -12.33 -19.40 -0.67
C ALA A 257 -11.56 -20.74 -0.61
N PRO A 258 -11.95 -21.76 -1.41
CA PRO A 258 -11.32 -23.09 -1.36
C PRO A 258 -9.86 -23.12 -1.86
N GLN A 259 -9.44 -22.17 -2.70
CA GLN A 259 -8.08 -22.09 -3.26
C GLN A 259 -7.10 -21.31 -2.38
N ILE A 260 -7.53 -20.92 -1.18
CA ILE A 260 -6.74 -20.06 -0.31
C ILE A 260 -5.48 -20.78 0.19
N VAL A 261 -4.34 -20.08 0.12
CA VAL A 261 -3.02 -20.60 0.52
C VAL A 261 -2.55 -19.94 1.82
N ARG A 262 -2.80 -18.63 1.97
CA ARG A 262 -2.39 -17.85 3.13
C ARG A 262 -3.54 -16.99 3.64
N CYS A 263 -3.86 -17.14 4.93
CA CYS A 263 -4.83 -16.29 5.62
C CYS A 263 -4.22 -15.62 6.83
N THR A 264 -4.46 -14.32 6.98
CA THR A 264 -4.12 -13.55 8.17
C THR A 264 -5.33 -12.78 8.64
N PHE A 265 -5.84 -13.12 9.82
CA PHE A 265 -6.95 -12.42 10.45
C PHE A 265 -6.44 -11.72 11.71
N THR A 266 -6.56 -10.40 11.77
CA THR A 266 -6.02 -9.59 12.87
C THR A 266 -7.10 -8.85 13.62
N ASN A 267 -6.88 -8.68 14.93
CA ASN A 267 -7.81 -8.02 15.83
C ASN A 267 -9.26 -8.57 15.70
N ILE A 268 -9.40 -9.90 15.72
CA ILE A 268 -10.66 -10.64 15.60
C ILE A 268 -11.54 -10.41 16.83
N GLU A 269 -12.83 -10.14 16.61
CA GLU A 269 -13.83 -10.06 17.65
C GLU A 269 -14.55 -11.41 17.80
N SER A 270 -14.53 -11.99 19.00
CA SER A 270 -15.19 -13.27 19.29
C SER A 270 -16.70 -13.14 19.51
N SER A 271 -17.33 -12.28 18.73
CA SER A 271 -18.77 -12.14 18.56
C SER A 271 -19.23 -12.95 17.35
N ILE A 272 -20.53 -13.21 17.32
CA ILE A 272 -21.22 -13.75 16.15
C ILE A 272 -22.33 -12.75 15.89
N LEU A 273 -22.30 -12.09 14.74
CA LEU A 273 -23.31 -11.11 14.38
C LEU A 273 -24.55 -11.82 13.84
N GLU A 274 -24.36 -12.80 12.97
CA GLU A 274 -25.43 -13.60 12.38
C GLU A 274 -25.10 -15.10 12.46
N PRO A 275 -25.80 -15.87 13.31
CA PRO A 275 -25.57 -17.31 13.42
C PRO A 275 -25.85 -18.01 12.08
N SER A 276 -24.82 -18.58 11.47
CA SER A 276 -24.93 -19.30 10.19
C SER A 276 -24.93 -20.82 10.39
N LEU A 277 -25.56 -21.56 9.49
CA LEU A 277 -25.48 -23.03 9.47
C LEU A 277 -24.07 -23.53 9.10
N LEU A 278 -23.20 -22.65 8.58
CA LEU A 278 -21.84 -22.95 8.12
C LEU A 278 -20.92 -23.43 9.25
N PHE A 279 -21.24 -23.13 10.52
CA PHE A 279 -20.49 -23.66 11.66
C PHE A 279 -20.60 -25.19 11.79
N HIS A 280 -21.65 -25.79 11.22
CA HIS A 280 -21.90 -27.24 11.25
C HIS A 280 -21.40 -27.96 9.99
N GLN A 281 -21.01 -27.20 8.96
CA GLN A 281 -20.50 -27.78 7.72
C GLN A 281 -19.00 -28.06 7.85
N PRO A 282 -18.53 -29.27 7.49
CA PRO A 282 -17.12 -29.59 7.53
C PRO A 282 -16.38 -28.79 6.46
N LEU A 283 -15.30 -28.14 6.87
CA LEU A 283 -14.48 -27.31 6.00
C LEU A 283 -13.26 -28.11 5.53
N LEU A 284 -12.99 -28.13 4.23
CA LEU A 284 -11.77 -28.72 3.66
C LEU A 284 -11.04 -27.62 2.88
N LEU A 285 -9.88 -27.22 3.36
CA LEU A 285 -8.99 -26.28 2.66
C LEU A 285 -7.73 -27.01 2.26
N GLU A 286 -7.74 -27.58 1.04
CA GLU A 286 -6.67 -28.43 0.55
C GLU A 286 -5.35 -27.69 0.33
N HIS A 287 -5.42 -26.38 0.06
CA HIS A 287 -4.26 -25.57 -0.32
C HIS A 287 -3.74 -24.65 0.78
N LEU A 288 -4.45 -24.55 1.91
CA LEU A 288 -4.07 -23.65 3.00
C LEU A 288 -2.74 -24.10 3.63
N GLN A 289 -1.71 -23.26 3.53
CA GLN A 289 -0.36 -23.49 4.04
C GLN A 289 -0.05 -22.62 5.26
N TYR A 290 -0.59 -21.41 5.33
CA TYR A 290 -0.36 -20.48 6.44
C TYR A 290 -1.68 -19.93 6.98
N LEU A 291 -1.86 -20.04 8.29
CA LEU A 291 -3.01 -19.47 9.00
C LEU A 291 -2.56 -18.66 10.21
N GLU A 292 -2.93 -17.39 10.25
CA GLU A 292 -2.78 -16.54 11.42
C GLU A 292 -4.12 -16.04 11.93
N LEU A 293 -4.36 -16.27 13.22
CA LEU A 293 -5.53 -15.80 13.95
C LEU A 293 -5.07 -14.96 15.14
N ASP A 294 -5.25 -13.65 15.04
CA ASP A 294 -4.95 -12.71 16.11
C ASP A 294 -6.25 -12.12 16.66
N PHE A 295 -6.56 -12.50 17.90
CA PHE A 295 -7.80 -12.18 18.56
C PHE A 295 -7.68 -10.92 19.41
N ARG A 296 -8.73 -10.10 19.44
CA ARG A 296 -8.92 -9.04 20.44
C ARG A 296 -9.39 -9.60 21.78
N ASN A 297 -10.29 -10.57 21.71
CA ASN A 297 -10.86 -11.31 22.84
C ASN A 297 -11.06 -12.76 22.43
N VAL A 298 -10.96 -13.70 23.37
CA VAL A 298 -11.13 -15.13 23.12
C VAL A 298 -12.20 -15.69 24.05
N ASN A 299 -13.14 -16.46 23.49
CA ASN A 299 -14.20 -17.14 24.22
C ASN A 299 -14.58 -18.46 23.49
N VAL A 300 -15.61 -19.17 23.96
CA VAL A 300 -16.07 -20.43 23.34
C VAL A 300 -16.38 -20.28 21.84
N LYS A 301 -16.94 -19.14 21.42
CA LYS A 301 -17.30 -18.88 20.01
C LYS A 301 -16.06 -18.80 19.12
N SER A 302 -14.91 -18.33 19.61
CA SER A 302 -13.66 -18.29 18.84
C SER A 302 -13.29 -19.67 18.28
N THR A 303 -13.59 -20.73 19.01
CA THR A 303 -13.31 -22.12 18.59
C THR A 303 -14.13 -22.55 17.37
N TRP A 304 -15.24 -21.85 17.07
CA TRP A 304 -16.14 -22.19 15.96
C TRP A 304 -15.57 -21.77 14.60
N ILE A 305 -14.56 -20.89 14.56
CA ILE A 305 -13.82 -20.56 13.33
C ILE A 305 -13.28 -21.84 12.69
N LEU A 306 -12.61 -22.67 13.49
CA LEU A 306 -11.97 -23.89 13.02
C LEU A 306 -12.88 -25.12 13.16
N GLY A 307 -13.73 -25.21 14.18
CA GLY A 307 -14.84 -26.17 14.24
C GLY A 307 -14.51 -27.56 13.68
N GLN A 308 -15.30 -28.05 12.72
CA GLN A 308 -14.93 -29.19 11.88
C GLN A 308 -14.15 -28.70 10.67
N VAL A 309 -12.82 -28.89 10.66
CA VAL A 309 -11.95 -28.52 9.54
C VAL A 309 -10.90 -29.59 9.27
N ARG A 310 -10.53 -29.73 7.99
CA ARG A 310 -9.39 -30.52 7.52
C ARG A 310 -8.47 -29.60 6.74
N LEU A 311 -7.23 -29.49 7.20
CA LEU A 311 -6.18 -28.63 6.64
C LEU A 311 -4.95 -29.47 6.28
N PRO A 312 -5.02 -30.30 5.23
CA PRO A 312 -3.99 -31.30 4.93
C PRO A 312 -2.63 -30.69 4.54
N SER A 313 -2.63 -29.49 3.95
CA SER A 313 -1.41 -28.81 3.47
C SER A 313 -0.85 -27.76 4.42
N LEU A 314 -1.41 -27.64 5.62
CA LEU A 314 -1.04 -26.61 6.58
C LEU A 314 0.37 -26.80 7.10
N ARG A 315 1.22 -25.77 6.96
CA ARG A 315 2.63 -25.76 7.36
C ARG A 315 2.91 -24.83 8.53
N GLU A 316 2.23 -23.69 8.57
CA GLU A 316 2.43 -22.68 9.61
C GLU A 316 1.09 -22.24 10.21
N VAL A 317 1.04 -22.22 11.54
CA VAL A 317 -0.08 -21.67 12.30
C VAL A 317 0.44 -20.66 13.32
N SER A 318 -0.18 -19.50 13.38
CA SER A 318 0.05 -18.47 14.38
C SER A 318 -1.24 -18.13 15.10
N LEU A 319 -1.27 -18.30 16.42
CA LEU A 319 -2.39 -17.93 17.27
C LEU A 319 -1.93 -16.83 18.24
N ARG A 320 -2.56 -15.67 18.16
CA ARG A 320 -2.33 -14.55 19.08
C ARG A 320 -3.59 -14.27 19.88
N ASN A 321 -3.44 -14.15 21.18
CA ASN A 321 -4.54 -13.92 22.14
C ASN A 321 -4.20 -12.67 22.98
N PRO A 322 -5.18 -11.84 23.37
CA PRO A 322 -5.00 -10.80 24.38
C PRO A 322 -4.40 -11.30 25.69
N VAL A 323 -3.96 -10.33 26.48
CA VAL A 323 -3.28 -10.48 27.78
C VAL A 323 -4.17 -11.10 28.87
N HIS A 324 -5.48 -11.25 28.65
CA HIS A 324 -6.39 -11.82 29.65
C HIS A 324 -6.47 -13.35 29.51
N PRO A 325 -6.38 -14.12 30.63
CA PRO A 325 -6.40 -15.57 30.56
C PRO A 325 -7.73 -16.04 29.96
N PRO A 326 -7.71 -16.94 28.96
CA PRO A 326 -8.93 -17.56 28.46
C PRO A 326 -9.61 -18.28 29.62
N GLN A 327 -10.89 -17.97 29.85
CA GLN A 327 -11.72 -18.86 30.65
C GLN A 327 -11.91 -20.12 29.79
N ASP A 328 -11.61 -21.29 30.36
CA ASP A 328 -11.77 -22.64 29.76
C ASP A 328 -10.62 -23.15 28.86
N ALA A 329 -10.64 -24.48 28.64
CA ALA A 329 -9.75 -25.27 27.78
C ALA A 329 -9.89 -24.96 26.26
N LEU A 330 -10.10 -23.69 25.91
CA LEU A 330 -10.22 -23.18 24.55
C LEU A 330 -9.00 -23.49 23.67
N PRO A 331 -7.76 -23.40 24.18
CA PRO A 331 -6.60 -23.70 23.35
C PRO A 331 -6.55 -25.16 22.90
N PHE A 332 -6.98 -26.09 23.75
CA PHE A 332 -7.11 -27.50 23.38
C PHE A 332 -8.11 -27.69 22.22
N ARG A 333 -9.27 -27.03 22.28
CA ARG A 333 -10.30 -27.11 21.23
C ARG A 333 -9.85 -26.50 19.90
N ILE A 334 -9.08 -25.42 19.94
CA ILE A 334 -8.52 -24.81 18.73
C ILE A 334 -7.48 -25.76 18.13
N THR A 335 -6.55 -26.26 18.96
CA THR A 335 -5.46 -27.12 18.50
C THR A 335 -5.89 -28.50 18.05
N SER A 336 -7.00 -29.06 18.56
CA SER A 336 -7.54 -30.34 18.05
C SER A 336 -7.86 -30.30 16.55
N SER A 337 -8.15 -29.10 16.01
CA SER A 337 -8.39 -28.91 14.58
C SER A 337 -7.16 -29.19 13.70
N PHE A 338 -5.95 -29.16 14.29
CA PHE A 338 -4.69 -29.36 13.57
C PHE A 338 -4.15 -30.79 13.65
N GLN A 339 -4.80 -31.69 14.41
CA GLN A 339 -4.42 -33.11 14.46
C GLN A 339 -4.42 -33.77 13.07
N SER A 340 -5.24 -33.25 12.15
CA SER A 340 -5.36 -33.73 10.78
C SER A 340 -4.44 -33.01 9.78
N SER A 341 -3.44 -32.27 10.25
CA SER A 341 -2.50 -31.47 9.43
C SER A 341 -1.08 -32.07 9.43
N PRO A 342 -0.81 -33.11 8.62
CA PRO A 342 0.45 -33.86 8.71
C PRO A 342 1.72 -33.06 8.33
N LEU A 343 1.56 -31.92 7.66
CA LEU A 343 2.67 -31.07 7.19
C LEU A 343 2.96 -29.89 8.12
N LEU A 344 2.35 -29.83 9.31
CA LEU A 344 2.51 -28.70 10.22
C LEU A 344 3.93 -28.66 10.78
N GLU A 345 4.71 -27.67 10.36
CA GLU A 345 6.13 -27.46 10.69
C GLU A 345 6.30 -26.42 11.81
N LYS A 346 5.44 -25.40 11.84
CA LYS A 346 5.58 -24.27 12.77
C LYS A 346 4.26 -23.92 13.43
N PHE A 347 4.28 -23.95 14.76
CA PHE A 347 3.18 -23.46 15.59
C PHE A 347 3.68 -22.33 16.47
N THR A 348 3.09 -21.15 16.29
CA THR A 348 3.39 -19.96 17.09
C THR A 348 2.20 -19.65 17.98
N TRP A 349 2.46 -19.47 19.27
CA TRP A 349 1.47 -18.97 20.24
C TRP A 349 2.01 -17.71 20.91
N SER A 350 1.22 -16.65 20.91
CA SER A 350 1.56 -15.37 21.55
C SER A 350 0.40 -14.91 22.42
N GLY A 351 0.60 -14.80 23.74
CA GLY A 351 -0.43 -14.40 24.72
C GLY A 351 -0.04 -14.82 26.14
N MET A 352 -0.90 -14.55 27.14
CA MET A 352 -0.64 -15.04 28.51
C MET A 352 -0.61 -16.58 28.56
N ILE A 353 0.35 -17.09 29.33
CA ILE A 353 0.71 -18.50 29.41
C ILE A 353 -0.46 -19.28 30.01
N MET A 354 -0.80 -20.39 29.38
CA MET A 354 -1.77 -21.35 29.90
C MET A 354 -1.24 -22.00 31.18
N THR A 355 -2.05 -22.80 31.88
CA THR A 355 -1.44 -23.75 32.82
C THR A 355 -0.55 -24.72 32.04
N ASP A 356 0.53 -25.24 32.66
CA ASP A 356 1.43 -26.19 32.01
C ASP A 356 0.66 -27.40 31.42
N HIS A 357 -0.42 -27.79 32.09
CA HIS A 357 -1.31 -28.86 31.66
C HIS A 357 -2.00 -28.57 30.31
N ASP A 358 -2.54 -27.37 30.13
CA ASP A 358 -3.24 -26.99 28.90
C ASP A 358 -2.28 -26.83 27.72
N LEU A 359 -1.05 -26.35 27.99
CA LEU A 359 0.00 -26.26 26.99
C LEU A 359 0.42 -27.65 26.51
N ILE A 360 0.62 -28.60 27.43
CA ILE A 360 0.95 -29.99 27.08
C ILE A 360 -0.18 -30.62 26.25
N GLN A 361 -1.43 -30.41 26.64
CA GLN A 361 -2.58 -30.90 25.86
C GLN A 361 -2.65 -30.29 24.46
N ALA A 362 -2.37 -29.00 24.32
CA ALA A 362 -2.33 -28.31 23.03
C ALA A 362 -1.21 -28.83 22.12
N LEU A 363 -0.02 -29.06 22.67
CA LEU A 363 1.13 -29.60 21.93
C LEU A 363 0.91 -31.06 21.49
N ASN A 364 0.24 -31.87 22.30
CA ASN A 364 -0.10 -33.25 21.94
C ASN A 364 -1.03 -33.35 20.72
N ASN A 365 -1.76 -32.28 20.39
CA ASN A 365 -2.62 -32.22 19.22
C ASN A 365 -1.87 -31.85 17.93
N ILE A 366 -0.60 -31.44 18.03
CA ILE A 366 0.21 -31.07 16.88
C ILE A 366 0.93 -32.33 16.40
N PRO A 367 0.73 -32.75 15.13
CA PRO A 367 1.42 -33.93 14.60
C PRO A 367 2.94 -33.73 14.64
N ASN A 368 3.65 -34.67 15.26
CA ASN A 368 5.10 -34.66 15.37
C ASN A 368 5.75 -34.64 13.98
N SER A 369 6.26 -33.49 13.53
CA SER A 369 7.12 -33.42 12.34
C SER A 369 8.40 -32.59 12.63
N SER A 370 9.52 -33.32 12.77
CA SER A 370 10.93 -32.85 12.76
C SER A 370 11.51 -32.19 14.04
N PRO A 371 12.85 -32.27 14.29
CA PRO A 371 13.49 -32.08 15.60
C PRO A 371 13.92 -30.63 15.88
N GLU A 372 13.43 -29.63 15.15
CA GLU A 372 13.56 -28.25 15.60
C GLU A 372 12.45 -27.97 16.60
N PRO A 373 12.76 -27.51 17.83
CA PRO A 373 11.73 -27.20 18.80
C PRO A 373 10.78 -26.17 18.19
N ALA A 374 9.47 -26.43 18.29
CA ALA A 374 8.43 -25.45 18.00
C ALA A 374 8.88 -24.11 18.59
N LYS A 375 9.27 -23.17 17.72
CA LYS A 375 9.78 -21.87 18.17
C LYS A 375 8.58 -21.12 18.73
N LEU A 376 8.37 -21.25 20.03
CA LEU A 376 7.60 -20.33 20.86
C LEU A 376 8.28 -18.97 20.78
N HIS A 377 8.05 -18.27 19.68
CA HIS A 377 8.47 -16.89 19.54
C HIS A 377 7.41 -16.04 20.22
N VAL A 378 7.66 -15.70 21.48
CA VAL A 378 6.93 -14.63 22.18
C VAL A 378 7.44 -13.32 21.59
N PRO A 379 6.67 -12.61 20.77
CA PRO A 379 7.07 -11.29 20.30
C PRO A 379 6.89 -10.32 21.46
N TRP A 380 7.96 -9.61 21.80
CA TRP A 380 7.89 -8.47 22.69
C TRP A 380 6.98 -7.40 22.05
N PRO A 381 6.16 -6.68 22.84
CA PRO A 381 5.26 -5.67 22.31
C PRO A 381 6.08 -4.53 21.70
N HIS A 382 5.94 -4.33 20.39
CA HIS A 382 6.23 -3.03 19.80
C HIS A 382 5.12 -2.09 20.28
N PHE A 383 5.47 -1.24 21.23
CA PHE A 383 4.66 -0.11 21.67
C PHE A 383 4.45 0.84 20.48
N THR A 384 3.25 0.83 19.91
CA THR A 384 2.68 2.01 19.24
C THR A 384 2.05 2.86 20.32
N GLN A 385 2.65 4.03 20.58
CA GLN A 385 1.99 5.14 21.29
C GLN A 385 0.92 5.75 20.40
#